data_AF-A0A3S4JA75-F1
#
_entry.id   AF-A0A3S4JA75-F1
#
_cell.length_a   1.000
_cell.length_b   1.000
_cell.length_c   1.000
_cell.angle_alpha   90.00
_cell.angle_beta   90.00
_cell.angle_gamma   90.00
#
_symmetry.space_group_name_H-M   'P 1'
#
loop_
_entity.id
_entity.type
_entity.pdbx_description
1 polymer ?
#
loop_
_entity_poly.entity_id
_entity_poly.type
_entity_poly.pdbx_seq_one_letter_code
_entity_poly.pdbx_strand_id
1 'polypeptide(L)'
;MSEGLVQAAYIVAALLFIMSLAGLSKHETAKAGCWYGIVGMTIALIATIFGPQTSGQIWILIAMAIGAVIGIQRALKVEMTEMPELVAILHSFVGLAAVLVGFNSFGLHVTPEFVAPEGTAFISKAALENAKAAFDAEQATLATIHNVEVFLGIFIGAVTFTGSVVAFGKLRGIINSKALMLPHRHKLNLAALVVSALLMIAFLSSPENIFPVLLMTVIALAFGWHLVASIGGADMPVVVSMLNSYSGWAAAAAGFMLNNDLLIVTGALVGSSGAILSYIMCKAMNRSFISVIAGGFGNDVVASGDEEQGEHRETTAEEVAEMLKNASSVIITPGYGMAVAQAQYPVAEITQKLRDRGVNVRFGIHPVAGRLPGHMNVLLAEAKVPYDVVLEMDEINDDFADTDVVLVIGANDTVNPAAMDDPNSPIAGMPVLEVWKAANVVVFKRSMAVGYAGVQNPLFFKENTQMLFGDAKERVDDILKAL
;
A
#
# COMPACT_ATOMS: atom_id res chain seq x y z
N MET A 1 -17.57 -30.58 -10.79
CA MET A 1 -17.03 -31.07 -9.49
C MET A 1 -18.18 -31.21 -8.49
N SER A 2 -18.06 -32.03 -7.44
CA SER A 2 -19.07 -32.05 -6.36
C SER A 2 -18.90 -30.83 -5.44
N GLU A 3 -19.96 -30.41 -4.75
CA GLU A 3 -19.91 -29.27 -3.82
C GLU A 3 -18.86 -29.47 -2.70
N GLY A 4 -18.79 -30.67 -2.13
CA GLY A 4 -17.79 -30.99 -1.11
C GLY A 4 -16.34 -30.89 -1.62
N LEU A 5 -16.09 -31.19 -2.90
CA LEU A 5 -14.76 -31.02 -3.50
C LEU A 5 -14.41 -29.54 -3.70
N VAL A 6 -15.40 -28.70 -4.05
CA VAL A 6 -15.21 -27.24 -4.16
C VAL A 6 -14.87 -26.65 -2.79
N GLN A 7 -15.61 -27.02 -1.73
CA GLN A 7 -15.32 -26.57 -0.37
C GLN A 7 -13.92 -27.01 0.10
N ALA A 8 -13.53 -28.26 -0.13
CA ALA A 8 -12.19 -28.74 0.18
C ALA A 8 -11.10 -27.97 -0.57
N ALA A 9 -11.32 -27.68 -1.86
CA ALA A 9 -10.40 -26.89 -2.67
C ALA A 9 -10.26 -25.45 -2.14
N TYR A 10 -11.36 -24.83 -1.70
CA TYR A 10 -11.35 -23.50 -1.08
C TYR A 10 -10.55 -23.49 0.23
N ILE A 11 -10.71 -24.50 1.09
CA ILE A 11 -9.91 -24.60 2.33
C ILE A 11 -8.42 -24.72 1.99
N VAL A 12 -8.06 -25.58 1.04
CA VAL A 12 -6.66 -25.74 0.60
C VAL A 12 -6.12 -24.43 0.01
N ALA A 13 -6.87 -23.76 -0.84
CA ALA A 13 -6.48 -22.47 -1.41
C ALA A 13 -6.29 -21.40 -0.31
N ALA A 14 -7.20 -21.33 0.66
CA ALA A 14 -7.09 -20.41 1.79
C ALA A 14 -5.81 -20.65 2.62
N LEU A 15 -5.50 -21.91 2.93
CA LEU A 15 -4.24 -22.28 3.60
C LEU A 15 -3.01 -21.87 2.79
N LEU A 16 -3.04 -22.07 1.47
CA LEU A 16 -1.96 -21.64 0.59
C LEU A 16 -1.79 -20.12 0.55
N PHE A 17 -2.87 -19.34 0.63
CA PHE A 17 -2.77 -17.88 0.75
C PHE A 17 -2.17 -17.43 2.09
N ILE A 18 -2.50 -18.12 3.19
CA ILE A 18 -1.84 -17.88 4.49
C ILE A 18 -0.34 -18.19 4.41
N MET A 19 0.01 -19.34 3.83
CA MET A 19 1.41 -19.73 3.62
C MET A 19 2.14 -18.79 2.65
N SER A 20 1.43 -18.20 1.68
CA SER A 20 1.97 -17.19 0.78
C SER A 20 2.45 -15.96 1.55
N LEU A 21 1.60 -15.38 2.41
CA LEU A 21 2.00 -14.24 3.24
C LEU A 21 3.11 -14.60 4.23
N ALA A 22 3.00 -15.76 4.88
CA ALA A 22 4.04 -16.22 5.81
C ALA A 22 5.39 -16.38 5.09
N GLY A 23 5.39 -16.96 3.89
CA GLY A 23 6.59 -17.11 3.06
C GLY A 23 7.18 -15.78 2.60
N LEU A 24 6.35 -14.78 2.31
CA LEU A 24 6.77 -13.43 1.92
C LEU A 24 7.40 -12.62 3.07
N SER A 25 7.19 -13.02 4.32
CA SER A 25 7.74 -12.32 5.49
C SER A 25 9.25 -12.46 5.68
N LYS A 26 9.89 -13.38 4.96
CA LYS A 26 11.34 -13.62 5.02
C LYS A 26 11.92 -13.78 3.61
N HIS A 27 13.11 -13.23 3.38
CA HIS A 27 13.70 -13.23 2.04
C HIS A 27 14.06 -14.64 1.55
N GLU A 28 14.45 -15.56 2.44
CA GLU A 28 14.80 -16.95 2.08
C GLU A 28 13.57 -17.74 1.60
N THR A 29 12.40 -17.45 2.17
CA THR A 29 11.15 -18.12 1.83
C THR A 29 10.30 -17.36 0.82
N ALA A 30 10.67 -16.14 0.43
CA ALA A 30 9.86 -15.26 -0.41
C ALA A 30 9.45 -15.91 -1.75
N LYS A 31 10.38 -16.66 -2.38
CA LYS A 31 10.07 -17.40 -3.62
C LYS A 31 9.04 -18.50 -3.40
N ALA A 32 9.16 -19.27 -2.31
CA ALA A 32 8.19 -20.30 -1.95
C ALA A 32 6.83 -19.68 -1.61
N GLY A 33 6.83 -18.55 -0.89
CA GLY A 33 5.64 -17.74 -0.62
C GLY A 33 4.87 -17.40 -1.91
N CYS A 34 5.56 -16.85 -2.90
CA CYS A 34 4.96 -16.53 -4.20
C CYS A 34 4.33 -17.76 -4.88
N TRP A 35 5.02 -18.92 -4.84
CA TRP A 35 4.48 -20.17 -5.38
C TRP A 35 3.22 -20.65 -4.66
N TYR A 36 3.15 -20.54 -3.33
CA TYR A 36 1.92 -20.86 -2.60
C TYR A 36 0.74 -20.01 -3.07
N GLY A 37 0.96 -18.71 -3.30
CA GLY A 37 -0.07 -17.82 -3.83
C GLY A 37 -0.55 -18.22 -5.24
N ILE A 38 0.39 -18.54 -6.14
CA ILE A 38 0.07 -18.98 -7.52
C ILE A 38 -0.75 -20.28 -7.52
N VAL A 39 -0.31 -21.27 -6.75
CA VAL A 39 -0.98 -22.57 -6.66
C VAL A 39 -2.36 -22.40 -6.00
N GLY A 40 -2.45 -21.63 -4.91
CA GLY A 40 -3.71 -21.33 -4.24
C GLY A 40 -4.73 -20.67 -5.16
N MET A 41 -4.32 -19.64 -5.90
CA MET A 41 -5.18 -18.96 -6.88
C MET A 41 -5.61 -19.89 -8.03
N THR A 42 -4.70 -20.75 -8.50
CA THR A 42 -5.01 -21.72 -9.55
C THR A 42 -6.07 -22.73 -9.09
N ILE A 43 -5.92 -23.28 -7.88
CA ILE A 43 -6.89 -24.21 -7.27
C ILE A 43 -8.25 -23.53 -7.11
N ALA A 44 -8.25 -22.31 -6.56
CA ALA A 44 -9.46 -21.53 -6.37
C ALA A 44 -10.23 -21.32 -7.68
N LEU A 45 -9.55 -20.83 -8.72
CA LEU A 45 -10.17 -20.57 -10.02
C LEU A 45 -10.72 -21.85 -10.66
N ILE A 46 -9.97 -22.96 -10.62
CA ILE A 46 -10.44 -24.23 -11.15
C ILE A 46 -11.69 -24.70 -10.40
N ALA A 47 -11.67 -24.65 -9.07
CA ALA A 47 -12.81 -25.07 -8.26
C ALA A 47 -14.07 -24.23 -8.53
N THR A 48 -13.92 -22.90 -8.68
CA THR A 48 -15.03 -22.00 -8.99
C THR A 48 -15.56 -22.20 -10.41
N ILE A 49 -14.69 -22.28 -11.43
CA ILE A 49 -15.11 -22.37 -12.85
C ILE A 49 -15.79 -23.69 -13.16
N PHE A 50 -15.29 -24.80 -12.59
CA PHE A 50 -15.80 -26.15 -12.83
C PHE A 50 -16.70 -26.66 -11.69
N GLY A 51 -17.13 -25.74 -10.82
CA GLY A 51 -18.12 -25.98 -9.78
C GLY A 51 -19.50 -26.30 -10.34
N PRO A 52 -20.37 -26.97 -9.58
CA PRO A 52 -21.66 -27.45 -10.05
C PRO A 52 -22.67 -26.33 -10.34
N GLN A 53 -22.50 -25.16 -9.70
CA GLN A 53 -23.40 -24.01 -9.84
C GLN A 53 -22.96 -22.99 -10.92
N THR A 54 -21.86 -23.26 -11.61
CA THR A 54 -21.28 -22.32 -12.57
C THR A 54 -21.86 -22.52 -13.98
N SER A 55 -22.28 -21.43 -14.60
CA SER A 55 -22.75 -21.40 -15.99
C SER A 55 -21.95 -20.37 -16.81
N GLY A 56 -21.96 -20.50 -18.14
CA GLY A 56 -21.29 -19.54 -19.03
C GLY A 56 -19.76 -19.61 -19.01
N GLN A 57 -19.20 -20.81 -18.81
CA GLN A 57 -17.74 -21.02 -18.69
C GLN A 57 -16.94 -20.40 -19.84
N ILE A 58 -17.45 -20.44 -21.06
CA ILE A 58 -16.80 -19.83 -22.23
C ILE A 58 -16.61 -18.32 -22.03
N TRP A 59 -17.65 -17.61 -21.56
CA TRP A 59 -17.56 -16.16 -21.31
C TRP A 59 -16.60 -15.83 -20.17
N ILE A 60 -16.60 -16.64 -19.11
CA ILE A 60 -15.66 -16.51 -18.00
C ILE A 60 -14.22 -16.64 -18.51
N LEU A 61 -13.93 -17.68 -19.28
CA LEU A 61 -12.59 -17.92 -19.83
C LEU A 61 -12.15 -16.82 -20.80
N ILE A 62 -13.05 -16.30 -21.64
CA ILE A 62 -12.75 -15.16 -22.52
C ILE A 62 -12.39 -13.91 -21.72
N ALA A 63 -13.21 -13.56 -20.72
CA ALA A 63 -12.95 -12.38 -19.88
C ALA A 63 -11.63 -12.52 -19.11
N MET A 64 -11.36 -13.71 -18.56
CA MET A 64 -10.08 -14.02 -17.89
C MET A 64 -8.90 -13.93 -18.84
N ALA A 65 -9.01 -14.45 -20.06
CA ALA A 65 -7.94 -14.39 -21.05
C ALA A 65 -7.61 -12.93 -21.43
N ILE A 66 -8.63 -12.09 -21.64
CA ILE A 66 -8.44 -10.66 -21.93
C ILE A 66 -7.75 -9.97 -20.74
N GLY A 67 -8.25 -10.20 -19.52
CA GLY A 67 -7.66 -9.65 -18.30
C GLY A 67 -6.21 -10.09 -18.09
N ALA A 68 -5.91 -11.37 -18.30
CA ALA A 68 -4.58 -11.93 -18.19
C ALA A 68 -3.61 -11.35 -19.22
N VAL A 69 -4.02 -11.23 -20.49
CA VAL A 69 -3.19 -10.62 -21.55
C VAL A 69 -2.84 -9.18 -21.20
N ILE A 70 -3.82 -8.36 -20.81
CA ILE A 70 -3.58 -6.97 -20.44
C ILE A 70 -2.70 -6.88 -19.19
N GLY A 71 -3.00 -7.68 -18.17
CA GLY A 71 -2.27 -7.72 -16.90
C GLY A 71 -0.81 -8.11 -17.09
N ILE A 72 -0.53 -9.21 -17.81
CA ILE A 72 0.83 -9.69 -18.10
C ILE A 72 1.60 -8.64 -18.90
N GLN A 73 0.99 -8.05 -19.93
CA GLN A 73 1.65 -7.02 -20.73
C GLN A 73 2.04 -5.79 -19.91
N ARG A 74 1.21 -5.38 -18.95
CA ARG A 74 1.50 -4.25 -18.07
C ARG A 74 2.55 -4.59 -17.02
N ALA A 75 2.44 -5.77 -16.39
CA ALA A 75 3.39 -6.23 -15.38
C ALA A 75 4.81 -6.43 -15.94
N LEU A 76 4.96 -6.83 -17.20
CA LEU A 76 6.27 -7.01 -17.84
C LEU A 76 6.91 -5.71 -18.32
N LYS A 77 6.17 -4.61 -18.40
CA LYS A 77 6.64 -3.32 -18.95
C LYS A 77 6.85 -2.23 -17.92
N VAL A 78 6.30 -2.38 -16.72
CA VAL A 78 6.42 -1.39 -15.65
C VAL A 78 7.86 -1.34 -15.13
N GLU A 79 8.40 -0.15 -14.92
CA GLU A 79 9.69 0.01 -14.25
C GLU A 79 9.54 -0.14 -12.73
N MET A 80 10.58 -0.57 -12.03
CA MET A 80 10.52 -0.78 -10.57
C MET A 80 10.22 0.52 -9.79
N THR A 81 10.57 1.68 -10.36
CA THR A 81 10.24 3.02 -9.85
C THR A 81 8.76 3.37 -9.96
N GLU A 82 8.04 2.79 -10.92
CA GLU A 82 6.61 2.96 -11.20
C GLU A 82 5.73 1.91 -10.48
N MET A 83 6.33 0.99 -9.73
CA MET A 83 5.57 -0.01 -8.96
C MET A 83 4.49 0.57 -8.03
N PRO A 84 4.70 1.72 -7.33
CA PRO A 84 3.67 2.28 -6.47
C PRO A 84 2.39 2.66 -7.21
N GLU A 85 2.50 3.22 -8.42
CA GLU A 85 1.34 3.60 -9.21
C GLU A 85 0.65 2.38 -9.82
N LEU A 86 1.40 1.36 -10.24
CA LEU A 86 0.79 0.11 -10.71
C LEU A 86 -0.02 -0.58 -9.59
N VAL A 87 0.52 -0.64 -8.39
CA VAL A 87 -0.20 -1.20 -7.23
C VAL A 87 -1.47 -0.40 -6.93
N ALA A 88 -1.37 0.94 -6.95
CA ALA A 88 -2.54 1.81 -6.77
C ALA A 88 -3.65 1.51 -7.79
N ILE A 89 -3.34 1.44 -9.09
CA ILE A 89 -4.37 1.18 -10.10
C ILE A 89 -4.96 -0.24 -10.01
N LEU A 90 -4.18 -1.24 -9.58
CA LEU A 90 -4.68 -2.61 -9.40
C LEU A 90 -5.77 -2.70 -8.33
N HIS A 91 -5.64 -1.97 -7.21
CA HIS A 91 -6.69 -1.90 -6.19
C HIS A 91 -7.99 -1.30 -6.73
N SER A 92 -7.91 -0.41 -7.73
CA SER A 92 -9.11 0.15 -8.36
C SER A 92 -9.95 -0.94 -9.04
N PHE A 93 -9.31 -1.92 -9.71
CA PHE A 93 -10.02 -3.03 -10.34
C PHE A 93 -10.68 -3.95 -9.32
N VAL A 94 -10.07 -4.16 -8.15
CA VAL A 94 -10.69 -4.91 -7.04
C VAL A 94 -11.93 -4.19 -6.52
N GLY A 95 -11.83 -2.88 -6.29
CA GLY A 95 -12.97 -2.06 -5.88
C GLY A 95 -14.11 -2.07 -6.89
N LEU A 96 -13.79 -1.92 -8.19
CA LEU A 96 -14.77 -1.98 -9.26
C LEU A 96 -15.42 -3.38 -9.37
N ALA A 97 -14.64 -4.45 -9.25
CA ALA A 97 -15.18 -5.81 -9.23
C ALA A 97 -16.17 -6.01 -8.07
N ALA A 98 -15.85 -5.52 -6.87
CA ALA A 98 -16.75 -5.58 -5.73
C ALA A 98 -18.07 -4.80 -5.97
N VAL A 99 -18.01 -3.63 -6.60
CA VAL A 99 -19.22 -2.88 -7.01
C VAL A 99 -20.06 -3.67 -8.00
N LEU A 100 -19.44 -4.27 -9.02
CA LEU A 100 -20.14 -5.07 -10.02
C LEU A 100 -20.77 -6.33 -9.42
N VAL A 101 -20.05 -7.02 -8.52
CA VAL A 101 -20.58 -8.14 -7.75
C VAL A 101 -21.75 -7.69 -6.85
N GLY A 102 -21.63 -6.53 -6.22
CA GLY A 102 -22.69 -5.83 -5.50
C GLY A 102 -23.98 -5.70 -6.28
N PHE A 103 -23.90 -5.05 -7.44
CA PHE A 103 -25.06 -4.86 -8.31
C PHE A 103 -25.58 -6.17 -8.90
N ASN A 104 -24.72 -7.14 -9.19
CA ASN A 104 -25.17 -8.45 -9.65
C ASN A 104 -25.90 -9.22 -8.53
N SER A 105 -25.48 -9.04 -7.27
CA SER A 105 -26.09 -9.64 -6.08
C SER A 105 -27.41 -8.96 -5.67
N PHE A 106 -27.66 -7.76 -6.18
CA PHE A 106 -28.93 -7.06 -5.97
C PHE A 106 -30.09 -7.83 -6.58
N GLY A 107 -31.07 -8.21 -5.76
CA GLY A 107 -32.26 -8.93 -6.21
C GLY A 107 -32.04 -10.42 -6.52
N LEU A 108 -30.87 -10.99 -6.21
CA LEU A 108 -30.60 -12.44 -6.30
C LEU A 108 -31.14 -13.24 -5.10
N HIS A 109 -31.97 -12.63 -4.25
CA HIS A 109 -32.62 -13.30 -3.12
C HIS A 109 -33.56 -14.39 -3.62
N VAL A 110 -33.10 -15.64 -3.64
CA VAL A 110 -33.99 -16.79 -3.74
C VAL A 110 -34.56 -17.02 -2.34
N THR A 111 -35.78 -16.54 -2.07
CA THR A 111 -36.47 -16.89 -0.84
C THR A 111 -36.86 -18.36 -0.90
N PRO A 112 -36.26 -19.25 -0.10
CA PRO A 112 -36.64 -20.65 -0.12
C PRO A 112 -38.09 -20.76 0.34
N GLU A 113 -38.93 -21.48 -0.40
CA GLU A 113 -40.30 -21.70 0.03
C GLU A 113 -40.34 -22.65 1.22
N PHE A 114 -41.20 -22.35 2.20
CA PHE A 114 -41.46 -23.28 3.29
C PHE A 114 -42.05 -24.58 2.74
N VAL A 115 -41.25 -25.66 2.75
CA VAL A 115 -41.71 -27.01 2.42
C VAL A 115 -41.99 -27.76 3.71
N ALA A 116 -43.26 -28.14 3.91
CA ALA A 116 -43.64 -28.95 5.07
C ALA A 116 -42.96 -30.34 4.98
N PRO A 117 -42.36 -30.85 6.07
CA PRO A 117 -41.78 -32.20 6.09
C PRO A 117 -42.78 -33.28 5.65
N GLU A 118 -42.29 -34.28 4.92
CA GLU A 118 -43.11 -35.45 4.59
C GLU A 118 -43.58 -36.15 5.88
N GLY A 119 -44.87 -36.49 5.98
CA GLY A 119 -45.46 -37.13 7.18
C GLY A 119 -46.10 -36.18 8.21
N THR A 120 -46.27 -34.90 7.90
CA THR A 120 -46.92 -33.88 8.75
C THR A 120 -48.43 -34.07 8.99
N ALA A 121 -49.04 -35.17 8.51
CA ALA A 121 -50.49 -35.44 8.63
C ALA A 121 -51.00 -35.50 10.09
N PHE A 122 -50.11 -35.72 11.07
CA PHE A 122 -50.42 -35.78 12.50
C PHE A 122 -50.08 -34.48 13.26
N ILE A 123 -49.51 -33.48 12.59
CA ILE A 123 -49.16 -32.19 13.20
C ILE A 123 -50.38 -31.26 13.15
N SER A 124 -50.67 -30.57 14.25
CA SER A 124 -51.77 -29.62 14.29
C SER A 124 -51.53 -28.45 13.33
N LYS A 125 -52.60 -27.93 12.71
CA LYS A 125 -52.50 -26.76 11.82
C LYS A 125 -51.80 -25.57 12.49
N ALA A 126 -52.08 -25.35 13.78
CA ALA A 126 -51.45 -24.30 14.57
C ALA A 126 -49.93 -24.49 14.73
N ALA A 127 -49.45 -25.74 14.89
CA ALA A 127 -48.02 -26.01 14.97
C ALA A 127 -47.31 -25.79 13.62
N LEU A 128 -47.98 -26.11 12.51
CA LEU A 128 -47.45 -25.86 11.16
C LEU A 128 -47.41 -24.35 10.84
N GLU A 129 -48.43 -23.59 11.22
CA GLU A 129 -48.47 -22.13 11.09
C GLU A 129 -47.36 -21.46 11.91
N ASN A 130 -47.14 -21.90 13.15
CA ASN A 130 -46.05 -21.39 13.99
C ASN A 130 -44.67 -21.71 13.40
N ALA A 131 -44.48 -22.91 12.84
CA ALA A 131 -43.22 -23.31 12.20
C ALA A 131 -42.96 -22.48 10.93
N LYS A 132 -43.98 -22.24 10.12
CA LYS A 132 -43.89 -21.35 8.95
C LYS A 132 -43.56 -19.92 9.35
N ALA A 133 -44.23 -19.38 10.37
CA ALA A 133 -43.95 -18.02 10.85
C ALA A 133 -42.51 -17.85 11.36
N ALA A 134 -41.97 -18.87 12.05
CA ALA A 134 -40.58 -18.87 12.49
C ALA A 134 -39.60 -18.91 11.31
N PHE A 135 -39.87 -19.76 10.31
CA PHE A 135 -39.08 -19.84 9.08
C PHE A 135 -39.10 -18.52 8.29
N ASP A 136 -40.29 -17.93 8.08
CA ASP A 136 -40.43 -16.66 7.36
C ASP A 136 -39.70 -15.52 8.08
N ALA A 137 -39.70 -15.50 9.41
CA ALA A 137 -38.95 -14.53 10.22
C ALA A 137 -37.43 -14.69 10.10
N GLU A 138 -36.94 -15.94 10.05
CA GLU A 138 -35.53 -16.24 9.81
C GLU A 138 -35.10 -15.78 8.41
N GLN A 139 -35.89 -16.11 7.37
CA GLN A 139 -35.61 -15.69 6.00
C GLN A 139 -35.62 -14.17 5.84
N ALA A 140 -36.54 -13.47 6.51
CA ALA A 140 -36.56 -12.01 6.52
C ALA A 140 -35.28 -11.41 7.15
N THR A 141 -34.76 -12.06 8.20
CA THR A 141 -33.51 -11.66 8.85
C THR A 141 -32.32 -11.87 7.92
N LEU A 142 -32.21 -13.04 7.28
CA LEU A 142 -31.15 -13.36 6.32
C LEU A 142 -31.17 -12.42 5.11
N ALA A 143 -32.34 -12.13 4.55
CA ALA A 143 -32.50 -11.17 3.46
C ALA A 143 -32.03 -9.76 3.86
N THR A 144 -32.33 -9.35 5.10
CA THR A 144 -31.86 -8.06 5.65
C THR A 144 -30.33 -8.05 5.76
N ILE A 145 -29.72 -9.11 6.27
CA ILE A 145 -28.26 -9.24 6.38
C ILE A 145 -27.62 -9.14 4.99
N HIS A 146 -28.09 -9.92 4.01
CA HIS A 146 -27.57 -9.87 2.64
C HIS A 146 -27.73 -8.49 2.00
N ASN A 147 -28.86 -7.81 2.21
CA ASN A 147 -29.04 -6.43 1.72
C ASN A 147 -28.04 -5.45 2.35
N VAL A 148 -27.73 -5.58 3.64
CA VAL A 148 -26.68 -4.79 4.29
C VAL A 148 -25.31 -5.09 3.67
N GLU A 149 -24.99 -6.36 3.43
CA GLU A 149 -23.73 -6.78 2.83
C GLU A 149 -23.56 -6.22 1.41
N VAL A 150 -24.62 -6.29 0.58
CA VAL A 150 -24.66 -5.68 -0.77
C VAL A 150 -24.39 -4.18 -0.69
N PHE A 151 -25.08 -3.47 0.21
CA PHE A 151 -24.95 -2.03 0.36
C PHE A 151 -23.53 -1.63 0.77
N LEU A 152 -22.97 -2.30 1.79
CA LEU A 152 -21.63 -2.03 2.29
C LEU A 152 -20.54 -2.45 1.29
N GLY A 153 -20.70 -3.58 0.60
CA GLY A 153 -19.79 -4.05 -0.43
C GLY A 153 -19.65 -3.06 -1.58
N ILE A 154 -20.78 -2.52 -2.07
CA ILE A 154 -20.79 -1.46 -3.09
C ILE A 154 -20.13 -0.19 -2.56
N PHE A 155 -20.45 0.24 -1.34
CA PHE A 155 -19.88 1.44 -0.74
C PHE A 155 -18.34 1.36 -0.66
N ILE A 156 -17.81 0.30 -0.04
CA ILE A 156 -16.37 0.10 0.15
C ILE A 156 -15.67 -0.06 -1.22
N GLY A 157 -16.27 -0.82 -2.14
CA GLY A 157 -15.75 -1.01 -3.49
C GLY A 157 -15.65 0.30 -4.28
N ALA A 158 -16.70 1.15 -4.23
CA ALA A 158 -16.74 2.43 -4.93
C ALA A 158 -15.71 3.43 -4.36
N VAL A 159 -15.57 3.49 -3.03
CA VAL A 159 -14.53 4.30 -2.37
C VAL A 159 -13.13 3.85 -2.75
N THR A 160 -12.91 2.54 -2.76
CA THR A 160 -11.63 1.94 -3.15
C THR A 160 -11.30 2.24 -4.60
N PHE A 161 -12.28 2.13 -5.50
CA PHE A 161 -12.11 2.39 -6.93
C PHE A 161 -11.63 3.82 -7.20
N THR A 162 -12.40 4.83 -6.80
CA THR A 162 -12.04 6.23 -7.09
C THR A 162 -10.84 6.71 -6.30
N GLY A 163 -10.70 6.29 -5.04
CA GLY A 163 -9.52 6.60 -4.23
C GLY A 163 -8.23 6.10 -4.88
N SER A 164 -8.25 4.86 -5.38
CA SER A 164 -7.13 4.23 -6.08
C SER A 164 -6.78 4.91 -7.40
N VAL A 165 -7.78 5.32 -8.18
CA VAL A 165 -7.56 6.09 -9.42
C VAL A 165 -6.91 7.45 -9.14
N VAL A 166 -7.32 8.13 -8.06
CA VAL A 166 -6.69 9.41 -7.66
C VAL A 166 -5.26 9.20 -7.17
N ALA A 167 -5.02 8.16 -6.34
CA ALA A 167 -3.68 7.82 -5.87
C ALA A 167 -2.72 7.53 -7.04
N PHE A 168 -3.18 6.71 -8.01
CA PHE A 168 -2.47 6.47 -9.28
C PHE A 168 -2.14 7.78 -10.01
N GLY A 169 -3.15 8.63 -10.21
CA GLY A 169 -2.97 9.90 -10.92
C GLY A 169 -1.96 10.83 -10.23
N LYS A 170 -1.93 10.85 -8.89
CA LYS A 170 -0.96 11.66 -8.12
C LYS A 170 0.46 11.11 -8.19
N LEU A 171 0.63 9.80 -8.09
CA LEU A 171 1.94 9.15 -8.15
C LEU A 171 2.58 9.32 -9.54
N ARG A 172 1.74 9.22 -10.58
CA ARG A 172 2.13 9.40 -11.99
C ARG A 172 2.32 10.85 -12.42
N GLY A 173 1.98 11.81 -11.56
CA GLY A 173 2.07 13.25 -11.85
C GLY A 173 0.99 13.76 -12.83
N ILE A 174 -0.04 12.97 -13.12
CA ILE A 174 -1.20 13.39 -13.92
C ILE A 174 -2.11 14.32 -13.10
N ILE A 175 -2.22 14.06 -11.79
CA ILE A 175 -2.95 14.87 -10.82
C ILE A 175 -1.92 15.58 -9.93
N ASN A 176 -2.21 16.85 -9.58
CA ASN A 176 -1.35 17.62 -8.68
C ASN A 176 -1.16 16.88 -7.35
N SER A 177 0.10 16.74 -6.94
CA SER A 177 0.49 16.06 -5.71
C SER A 177 0.18 16.88 -4.45
N LYS A 178 -0.16 18.18 -4.56
CA LYS A 178 -0.62 18.98 -3.42
C LYS A 178 -2.00 18.51 -2.92
N ALA A 179 -2.21 18.59 -1.61
CA ALA A 179 -3.49 18.28 -1.00
C ALA A 179 -4.59 19.26 -1.48
N LEU A 180 -5.72 18.74 -1.95
CA LEU A 180 -6.88 19.55 -2.32
C LEU A 180 -7.60 20.03 -1.05
N MET A 181 -7.62 21.34 -0.84
CA MET A 181 -8.21 21.99 0.34
C MET A 181 -9.58 22.59 -0.01
N LEU A 182 -10.64 21.79 -0.01
CA LEU A 182 -12.01 22.31 -0.14
C LEU A 182 -12.48 22.98 1.16
N PRO A 183 -13.28 24.07 1.09
CA PRO A 183 -13.92 24.65 2.26
C PRO A 183 -14.75 23.59 2.99
N HIS A 184 -14.58 23.48 4.30
CA HIS A 184 -15.31 22.52 5.13
C HIS A 184 -15.17 21.04 4.71
N ARG A 185 -14.03 20.63 4.14
CA ARG A 185 -13.77 19.24 3.68
C ARG A 185 -14.23 18.15 4.65
N HIS A 186 -14.00 18.34 5.95
CA HIS A 186 -14.40 17.36 6.98
C HIS A 186 -15.92 17.25 7.12
N LYS A 187 -16.66 18.36 6.99
CA LYS A 187 -18.13 18.35 7.01
C LYS A 187 -18.68 17.66 5.77
N LEU A 188 -18.06 17.84 4.60
CA LEU A 188 -18.44 17.14 3.37
C LEU A 188 -18.25 15.63 3.49
N ASN A 189 -17.11 15.20 4.02
CA ASN A 189 -16.83 13.79 4.29
C ASN A 189 -17.81 13.18 5.29
N LEU A 190 -18.08 13.89 6.40
CA LEU A 190 -19.06 13.44 7.38
C LEU A 190 -20.47 13.38 6.78
N ALA A 191 -20.86 14.38 5.98
CA ALA A 191 -22.14 14.40 5.30
C ALA A 191 -22.30 13.22 4.34
N ALA A 192 -21.25 12.89 3.57
CA ALA A 192 -21.28 11.71 2.69
C ALA A 192 -21.55 10.41 3.46
N LEU A 193 -20.92 10.23 4.63
CA LEU A 193 -21.15 9.07 5.50
C LEU A 193 -22.56 9.05 6.10
N VAL A 194 -23.01 10.16 6.66
CA VAL A 194 -24.35 10.26 7.28
C VAL A 194 -25.45 10.05 6.25
N VAL A 195 -25.35 10.69 5.08
CA VAL A 195 -26.33 10.51 4.00
C VAL A 195 -26.31 9.07 3.50
N SER A 196 -25.13 8.45 3.35
CA SER A 196 -25.04 7.03 2.97
C SER A 196 -25.72 6.11 4.00
N ALA A 197 -25.56 6.37 5.30
CA ALA A 197 -26.24 5.62 6.36
C ALA A 197 -27.77 5.79 6.32
N LEU A 198 -28.26 7.01 6.06
CA LEU A 198 -29.70 7.26 5.88
C LEU A 198 -30.25 6.55 4.63
N LEU A 199 -29.48 6.52 3.54
CA LEU A 199 -29.84 5.78 2.33
C LEU A 199 -29.87 4.26 2.56
N MET A 200 -29.02 3.74 3.45
CA MET A 200 -29.10 2.34 3.87
C MET A 200 -30.42 2.05 4.58
N ILE A 201 -30.83 2.90 5.54
CA ILE A 201 -32.12 2.74 6.22
C ILE A 201 -33.28 2.81 5.21
N ALA A 202 -33.22 3.76 4.25
CA ALA A 202 -34.22 3.87 3.20
C ALA A 202 -34.27 2.62 2.29
N PHE A 203 -33.10 2.06 1.97
CA PHE A 203 -32.98 0.83 1.19
C PHE A 203 -33.57 -0.37 1.95
N LEU A 204 -33.20 -0.57 3.22
CA LEU A 204 -33.73 -1.67 4.03
C LEU A 204 -35.24 -1.55 4.26
N SER A 205 -35.80 -0.35 4.22
CA SER A 205 -37.25 -0.13 4.32
C SER A 205 -37.99 -0.46 3.03
N SER A 206 -37.30 -0.52 1.89
CA SER A 206 -37.87 -0.83 0.59
C SER A 206 -36.81 -1.48 -0.33
N PRO A 207 -36.45 -2.75 -0.09
CA PRO A 207 -35.32 -3.40 -0.77
C PRO A 207 -35.50 -3.55 -2.29
N GLU A 208 -36.75 -3.57 -2.76
CA GLU A 208 -37.07 -3.59 -4.19
C GLU A 208 -36.57 -2.32 -4.91
N ASN A 209 -36.44 -1.21 -4.17
CA ASN A 209 -36.05 0.07 -4.71
C ASN A 209 -34.52 0.19 -4.74
N ILE A 210 -33.93 0.06 -5.92
CA ILE A 210 -32.48 0.21 -6.13
C ILE A 210 -31.99 1.67 -6.01
N PHE A 211 -32.89 2.66 -6.05
CA PHE A 211 -32.51 4.07 -6.11
C PHE A 211 -31.59 4.53 -4.95
N PRO A 212 -31.83 4.18 -3.68
CA PRO A 212 -30.93 4.54 -2.59
C PRO A 212 -29.52 3.94 -2.76
N VAL A 213 -29.41 2.73 -3.33
CA VAL A 213 -28.12 2.09 -3.63
C VAL A 213 -27.39 2.83 -4.74
N LEU A 214 -28.09 3.20 -5.83
CA LEU A 214 -27.50 3.99 -6.92
C LEU A 214 -27.01 5.36 -6.43
N LEU A 215 -27.84 6.05 -5.65
CA LEU A 215 -27.48 7.36 -5.11
C LEU A 215 -26.31 7.25 -4.13
N MET A 216 -26.31 6.24 -3.25
CA MET A 216 -25.17 5.97 -2.38
C MET A 216 -23.91 5.68 -3.19
N THR A 217 -24.01 4.92 -4.27
CA THR A 217 -22.84 4.60 -5.12
C THR A 217 -22.21 5.87 -5.68
N VAL A 218 -23.01 6.81 -6.18
CA VAL A 218 -22.52 8.11 -6.66
C VAL A 218 -21.83 8.90 -5.53
N ILE A 219 -22.42 8.91 -4.33
CA ILE A 219 -21.83 9.54 -3.15
C ILE A 219 -20.51 8.87 -2.77
N ALA A 220 -20.44 7.54 -2.78
CA ALA A 220 -19.25 6.76 -2.45
C ALA A 220 -18.11 7.00 -3.45
N LEU A 221 -18.42 7.08 -4.75
CA LEU A 221 -17.46 7.44 -5.79
C LEU A 221 -16.88 8.85 -5.56
N ALA A 222 -17.74 9.83 -5.28
CA ALA A 222 -17.33 11.21 -4.98
C ALA A 222 -16.54 11.30 -3.66
N PHE A 223 -16.95 10.53 -2.65
CA PHE A 223 -16.29 10.46 -1.35
C PHE A 223 -14.88 9.86 -1.46
N GLY A 224 -14.72 8.72 -2.16
CA GLY A 224 -13.41 8.12 -2.41
C GLY A 224 -12.47 9.04 -3.18
N TRP A 225 -12.98 9.74 -4.19
CA TRP A 225 -12.23 10.76 -4.92
C TRP A 225 -11.76 11.88 -3.99
N HIS A 226 -12.68 12.48 -3.23
CA HIS A 226 -12.38 13.63 -2.37
C HIS A 226 -11.43 13.26 -1.23
N LEU A 227 -11.64 12.09 -0.59
CA LEU A 227 -10.81 11.60 0.51
C LEU A 227 -9.33 11.53 0.10
N VAL A 228 -9.02 10.93 -1.05
CA VAL A 228 -7.64 10.79 -1.52
C VAL A 228 -7.12 12.08 -2.19
N ALA A 229 -7.99 12.86 -2.83
CA ALA A 229 -7.63 14.16 -3.39
C ALA A 229 -7.15 15.14 -2.30
N SER A 230 -7.69 15.06 -1.09
CA SER A 230 -7.30 15.88 0.06
C SER A 230 -6.02 15.45 0.78
N ILE A 231 -5.35 14.36 0.36
CA ILE A 231 -4.09 13.90 0.97
C ILE A 231 -2.89 14.31 0.09
N GLY A 232 -1.76 14.71 0.68
CA GLY A 232 -0.57 15.10 -0.08
C GLY A 232 0.13 13.94 -0.81
N GLY A 233 1.01 14.25 -1.76
CA GLY A 233 1.80 13.27 -2.54
C GLY A 233 2.70 12.38 -1.69
N ALA A 234 3.48 12.98 -0.79
CA ALA A 234 3.63 12.59 0.61
C ALA A 234 3.43 11.13 1.03
N ASP A 235 2.65 10.97 2.08
CA ASP A 235 1.52 10.11 2.41
C ASP A 235 0.86 9.25 1.33
N MET A 236 1.03 9.46 0.01
CA MET A 236 0.44 8.53 -0.96
C MET A 236 0.85 7.06 -0.73
N PRO A 237 2.08 6.71 -0.32
CA PRO A 237 2.43 5.33 0.00
C PRO A 237 1.53 4.75 1.11
N VAL A 238 1.22 5.54 2.15
CA VAL A 238 0.31 5.14 3.23
C VAL A 238 -1.11 4.95 2.69
N VAL A 239 -1.55 5.86 1.81
CA VAL A 239 -2.86 5.79 1.17
C VAL A 239 -2.98 4.55 0.28
N VAL A 240 -1.94 4.20 -0.48
CA VAL A 240 -1.92 2.99 -1.30
C VAL A 240 -2.05 1.74 -0.42
N SER A 241 -1.34 1.68 0.71
CA SER A 241 -1.49 0.59 1.69
C SER A 241 -2.88 0.56 2.34
N MET A 242 -3.48 1.71 2.62
CA MET A 242 -4.83 1.78 3.18
C MET A 242 -5.87 1.32 2.16
N LEU A 243 -5.73 1.72 0.89
CA LEU A 243 -6.60 1.27 -0.19
C LEU A 243 -6.44 -0.24 -0.46
N ASN A 244 -5.24 -0.79 -0.26
CA ASN A 244 -5.05 -2.25 -0.24
C ASN A 244 -5.91 -2.89 0.86
N SER A 245 -5.91 -2.33 2.07
CA SER A 245 -6.79 -2.80 3.16
C SER A 245 -8.27 -2.76 2.75
N TYR A 246 -8.73 -1.63 2.19
CA TYR A 246 -10.12 -1.49 1.74
C TYR A 246 -10.48 -2.48 0.63
N SER A 247 -9.55 -2.77 -0.29
CA SER A 247 -9.75 -3.79 -1.31
C SER A 247 -9.92 -5.20 -0.72
N GLY A 248 -9.20 -5.51 0.36
CA GLY A 248 -9.38 -6.76 1.12
C GLY A 248 -10.74 -6.83 1.80
N TRP A 249 -11.18 -5.76 2.48
CA TRP A 249 -12.50 -5.70 3.10
C TRP A 249 -13.64 -5.75 2.06
N ALA A 250 -13.46 -5.14 0.89
CA ALA A 250 -14.40 -5.26 -0.22
C ALA A 250 -14.51 -6.70 -0.73
N ALA A 251 -13.37 -7.41 -0.85
CA ALA A 251 -13.36 -8.83 -1.20
C ALA A 251 -14.03 -9.70 -0.12
N ALA A 252 -13.81 -9.41 1.16
CA ALA A 252 -14.47 -10.11 2.26
C ALA A 252 -16.00 -9.87 2.24
N ALA A 253 -16.43 -8.63 2.01
CA ALA A 253 -17.85 -8.29 1.85
C ALA A 253 -18.48 -9.04 0.68
N ALA A 254 -17.80 -9.08 -0.49
CA ALA A 254 -18.23 -9.91 -1.61
C ALA A 254 -18.28 -11.40 -1.25
N GLY A 255 -17.37 -11.86 -0.38
CA GLY A 255 -17.38 -13.22 0.16
C GLY A 255 -18.63 -13.53 0.98
N PHE A 256 -19.02 -12.63 1.90
CA PHE A 256 -20.26 -12.79 2.66
C PHE A 256 -21.49 -12.80 1.74
N MET A 257 -21.58 -11.83 0.82
CA MET A 257 -22.69 -11.72 -0.14
C MET A 257 -22.85 -12.96 -1.04
N LEU A 258 -21.76 -13.67 -1.32
CA LEU A 258 -21.75 -14.84 -2.18
C LEU A 258 -21.69 -16.16 -1.39
N ASN A 259 -21.73 -16.08 -0.05
CA ASN A 259 -21.51 -17.21 0.85
C ASN A 259 -20.24 -18.04 0.47
N ASN A 260 -19.13 -17.32 0.26
CA ASN A 260 -17.87 -17.86 -0.22
C ASN A 260 -16.75 -17.68 0.81
N ASP A 261 -16.48 -18.76 1.57
CA ASP A 261 -15.45 -18.79 2.61
C ASP A 261 -14.06 -18.39 2.12
N LEU A 262 -13.70 -18.75 0.89
CA LEU A 262 -12.38 -18.41 0.34
C LEU A 262 -12.22 -16.89 0.23
N LEU A 263 -13.23 -16.20 -0.30
CA LEU A 263 -13.21 -14.74 -0.42
C LEU A 263 -13.23 -14.05 0.95
N ILE A 264 -13.97 -14.60 1.91
CA ILE A 264 -13.98 -14.10 3.29
C ILE A 264 -12.57 -14.19 3.91
N VAL A 265 -11.94 -15.38 3.86
CA VAL A 265 -10.63 -15.61 4.46
C VAL A 265 -9.55 -14.78 3.78
N THR A 266 -9.50 -14.78 2.44
CA THR A 266 -8.49 -14.03 1.69
C THR A 266 -8.69 -12.52 1.83
N GLY A 267 -9.93 -12.04 1.77
CA GLY A 267 -10.27 -10.64 1.95
C GLY A 267 -9.88 -10.12 3.34
N ALA A 268 -10.20 -10.86 4.41
CA ALA A 268 -9.83 -10.50 5.77
C ALA A 268 -8.30 -10.49 5.98
N LEU A 269 -7.59 -11.44 5.37
CA LEU A 269 -6.13 -11.53 5.43
C LEU A 269 -5.44 -10.36 4.71
N VAL A 270 -5.91 -9.98 3.52
CA VAL A 270 -5.41 -8.79 2.80
C VAL A 270 -5.79 -7.50 3.54
N GLY A 271 -7.05 -7.43 4.02
CA GLY A 271 -7.59 -6.29 4.75
C GLY A 271 -6.79 -5.96 6.01
N SER A 272 -6.54 -6.97 6.84
CA SER A 272 -5.73 -6.83 8.05
C SER A 272 -4.27 -6.50 7.75
N SER A 273 -3.64 -7.17 6.78
CA SER A 273 -2.25 -6.89 6.38
C SER A 273 -2.07 -5.45 5.92
N GLY A 274 -2.98 -4.92 5.09
CA GLY A 274 -2.91 -3.53 4.62
C GLY A 274 -3.07 -2.52 5.76
N ALA A 275 -3.95 -2.79 6.73
CA ALA A 275 -4.16 -1.92 7.88
C ALA A 275 -2.93 -1.87 8.79
N ILE A 276 -2.32 -3.03 9.07
CA ILE A 276 -1.09 -3.14 9.87
C ILE A 276 0.06 -2.41 9.19
N LEU A 277 0.24 -2.62 7.88
CA LEU A 277 1.29 -1.95 7.11
C LEU A 277 1.11 -0.43 7.13
N SER A 278 -0.10 0.07 6.90
CA SER A 278 -0.38 1.51 6.99
C SER A 278 -0.07 2.09 8.37
N TYR A 279 -0.36 1.35 9.44
CA TYR A 279 -0.01 1.76 10.81
C TYR A 279 1.52 1.84 11.01
N ILE A 280 2.25 0.81 10.58
CA ILE A 280 3.73 0.77 10.69
C ILE A 280 4.35 1.94 9.92
N MET A 281 3.88 2.22 8.71
CA MET A 281 4.36 3.35 7.91
C MET A 281 4.10 4.69 8.60
N CYS A 282 2.89 4.91 9.11
CA CYS A 282 2.55 6.12 9.87
C CYS A 282 3.46 6.30 11.09
N LYS A 283 3.70 5.22 11.85
CA LYS A 283 4.60 5.22 13.00
C LYS A 283 6.04 5.55 12.60
N ALA A 284 6.53 4.97 11.52
CA ALA A 284 7.86 5.25 10.99
C ALA A 284 8.04 6.69 10.50
N MET A 285 6.95 7.37 10.12
CA MET A 285 6.93 8.79 9.75
C MET A 285 6.65 9.72 10.94
N ASN A 286 6.51 9.19 12.16
CA ASN A 286 5.99 9.87 13.35
C ASN A 286 4.71 10.71 13.08
N ARG A 287 3.78 10.14 12.31
CA ARG A 287 2.49 10.76 12.03
C ARG A 287 1.36 9.87 12.52
N SER A 288 0.31 10.49 13.06
CA SER A 288 -0.86 9.72 13.50
C SER A 288 -1.64 9.21 12.27
N PHE A 289 -2.05 7.94 12.32
CA PHE A 289 -2.84 7.30 11.27
C PHE A 289 -4.11 8.10 10.94
N ILE A 290 -4.79 8.62 11.96
CA ILE A 290 -5.99 9.46 11.81
C ILE A 290 -5.67 10.78 11.10
N SER A 291 -4.54 11.42 11.42
CA SER A 291 -4.13 12.68 10.76
C SER A 291 -3.89 12.49 9.27
N VAL A 292 -3.23 11.39 8.88
CA VAL A 292 -2.98 11.07 7.46
C VAL A 292 -4.29 10.85 6.70
N ILE A 293 -5.22 10.07 7.24
CA ILE A 293 -6.52 9.78 6.61
C ILE A 293 -7.41 11.02 6.55
N ALA A 294 -7.39 11.84 7.59
CA ALA A 294 -8.17 13.07 7.63
C ALA A 294 -7.57 14.21 6.75
N GLY A 295 -6.42 13.98 6.10
CA GLY A 295 -5.76 14.98 5.27
C GLY A 295 -5.17 16.12 6.11
N GLY A 296 -4.31 15.79 7.07
CA GLY A 296 -3.54 16.75 7.86
C GLY A 296 -4.24 17.29 9.11
N PHE A 297 -5.15 16.53 9.72
CA PHE A 297 -5.76 16.96 10.98
C PHE A 297 -4.71 17.04 12.10
N GLY A 298 -4.50 18.23 12.67
CA GLY A 298 -3.64 18.45 13.82
C GLY A 298 -2.16 18.76 13.54
N ASN A 299 -1.73 18.79 12.28
CA ASN A 299 -0.38 19.24 11.90
C ASN A 299 -0.49 20.56 11.11
N ASP A 300 -0.88 21.63 11.79
CA ASP A 300 -0.58 22.97 11.27
C ASP A 300 0.93 23.09 11.24
N VAL A 301 1.50 22.93 10.05
CA VAL A 301 2.92 23.14 9.77
C VAL A 301 3.19 24.60 10.08
N VAL A 302 3.70 24.87 11.27
CA VAL A 302 4.38 26.12 11.55
C VAL A 302 5.63 26.06 10.68
N ALA A 303 5.65 26.85 9.61
CA ALA A 303 6.86 27.05 8.85
C ALA A 303 7.91 27.56 9.85
N SER A 304 8.89 26.72 10.17
CA SER A 304 10.09 27.17 10.87
C SER A 304 10.64 28.33 10.04
N GLY A 305 10.75 29.51 10.66
CA GLY A 305 11.32 30.68 10.00
C GLY A 305 12.70 30.34 9.43
N ASP A 306 13.08 31.02 8.35
CA ASP A 306 14.45 31.02 7.83
C ASP A 306 15.40 31.49 8.94
N GLU A 307 15.87 30.58 9.78
CA GLU A 307 17.11 30.80 10.52
C GLU A 307 18.26 30.75 9.51
N GLU A 308 19.17 31.73 9.57
CA GLU A 308 20.43 31.70 8.81
C GLU A 308 21.24 30.48 9.24
N GLN A 309 21.05 29.37 8.52
CA GLN A 309 21.90 28.19 8.65
C GLN A 309 23.23 28.49 7.95
N GLY A 310 24.34 28.03 8.54
CA GLY A 310 25.70 28.43 8.19
C GLY A 310 26.13 28.13 6.74
N GLU A 311 27.42 28.27 6.45
CA GLU A 311 27.93 27.93 5.11
C GLU A 311 27.98 26.41 4.89
N HIS A 312 27.49 25.94 3.74
CA HIS A 312 27.67 24.54 3.32
C HIS A 312 29.05 24.35 2.68
N ARG A 313 29.59 23.14 2.79
CA ARG A 313 30.86 22.75 2.17
C ARG A 313 30.58 21.93 0.92
N GLU A 314 31.25 22.24 -0.19
CA GLU A 314 31.12 21.50 -1.45
C GLU A 314 32.34 20.59 -1.67
N THR A 315 32.14 19.47 -2.37
CA THR A 315 33.21 18.54 -2.74
C THR A 315 33.06 18.08 -4.20
N THR A 316 34.11 17.47 -4.73
CA THR A 316 34.16 16.91 -6.10
C THR A 316 34.13 15.37 -6.08
N ALA A 317 33.81 14.77 -7.23
CA ALA A 317 33.77 13.30 -7.34
C ALA A 317 35.15 12.67 -7.10
N GLU A 318 36.22 13.35 -7.52
CA GLU A 318 37.61 12.93 -7.34
C GLU A 318 38.03 12.92 -5.86
N GLU A 319 37.65 13.95 -5.10
CA GLU A 319 37.89 14.03 -3.65
C GLU A 319 37.13 12.93 -2.90
N VAL A 320 35.87 12.68 -3.27
CA VAL A 320 35.07 11.61 -2.68
C VAL A 320 35.67 10.24 -3.01
N ALA A 321 36.14 10.02 -4.24
CA ALA A 321 36.82 8.79 -4.61
C ALA A 321 38.10 8.57 -3.79
N GLU A 322 38.88 9.62 -3.54
CA GLU A 322 40.07 9.54 -2.70
C GLU A 322 39.73 9.24 -1.24
N MET A 323 38.66 9.85 -0.71
CA MET A 323 38.15 9.55 0.63
C MET A 323 37.74 8.08 0.74
N LEU A 324 37.02 7.56 -0.25
CA LEU A 324 36.59 6.16 -0.29
C LEU A 324 37.75 5.16 -0.43
N LYS A 325 38.84 5.51 -1.11
CA LYS A 325 40.05 4.66 -1.19
C LYS A 325 40.77 4.51 0.15
N ASN A 326 40.66 5.53 1.01
CA ASN A 326 41.32 5.57 2.31
C ASN A 326 40.41 5.11 3.46
N ALA A 327 39.14 4.82 3.18
CA ALA A 327 38.16 4.35 4.16
C ALA A 327 38.29 2.85 4.42
N SER A 328 38.06 2.43 5.67
CA SER A 328 37.92 1.03 6.07
C SER A 328 36.45 0.62 6.20
N SER A 329 35.57 1.57 6.54
CA SER A 329 34.12 1.36 6.72
C SER A 329 33.32 2.43 5.97
N VAL A 330 32.37 2.00 5.13
CA VAL A 330 31.50 2.88 4.35
C VAL A 330 30.04 2.46 4.54
N ILE A 331 29.17 3.41 4.86
CA ILE A 331 27.71 3.20 4.86
C ILE A 331 27.07 4.03 3.76
N ILE A 332 26.18 3.41 2.97
CA ILE A 332 25.41 4.09 1.94
C ILE A 332 23.95 4.20 2.42
N THR A 333 23.42 5.43 2.45
CA THR A 333 22.02 5.71 2.83
C THR A 333 21.23 6.21 1.61
N PRO A 334 20.57 5.32 0.87
CA PRO A 334 19.84 5.68 -0.33
C PRO A 334 18.50 6.34 -0.03
N GLY A 335 18.10 7.29 -0.88
CA GLY A 335 16.79 7.91 -0.85
C GLY A 335 16.13 7.95 -2.23
N TYR A 336 14.96 8.61 -2.30
CA TYR A 336 14.18 8.66 -3.54
C TYR A 336 14.93 9.33 -4.70
N GLY A 337 15.86 10.24 -4.44
CA GLY A 337 16.69 10.85 -5.48
C GLY A 337 17.56 9.82 -6.23
N MET A 338 18.02 8.75 -5.56
CA MET A 338 18.74 7.65 -6.21
C MET A 338 17.85 6.92 -7.23
N ALA A 339 16.60 6.65 -6.85
CA ALA A 339 15.63 5.96 -7.69
C ALA A 339 15.27 6.78 -8.93
N VAL A 340 15.02 8.09 -8.75
CA VAL A 340 14.69 9.00 -9.86
C VAL A 340 15.83 9.10 -10.88
N ALA A 341 17.07 9.10 -10.40
CA ALA A 341 18.25 9.16 -11.25
C ALA A 341 18.64 7.80 -11.87
N GLN A 342 18.00 6.70 -11.45
CA GLN A 342 18.39 5.33 -11.84
C GLN A 342 19.86 5.02 -11.46
N ALA A 343 20.28 5.48 -10.28
CA ALA A 343 21.67 5.39 -9.81
C ALA A 343 22.00 4.09 -9.05
N GLN A 344 21.03 3.18 -8.86
CA GLN A 344 21.23 1.93 -8.13
C GLN A 344 22.29 1.02 -8.77
N TYR A 345 22.40 1.02 -10.10
CA TYR A 345 23.38 0.22 -10.85
C TYR A 345 24.82 0.65 -10.59
N PRO A 346 25.20 1.93 -10.79
CA PRO A 346 26.56 2.36 -10.47
C PRO A 346 26.86 2.33 -8.97
N VAL A 347 25.86 2.53 -8.10
CA VAL A 347 26.03 2.33 -6.64
C VAL A 347 26.44 0.90 -6.33
N ALA A 348 25.80 -0.11 -6.95
CA ALA A 348 26.17 -1.51 -6.79
C ALA A 348 27.61 -1.79 -7.29
N GLU A 349 28.03 -1.13 -8.38
CA GLU A 349 29.40 -1.25 -8.89
C GLU A 349 30.43 -0.63 -7.93
N ILE A 350 30.15 0.53 -7.33
CA ILE A 350 31.01 1.13 -6.28
C ILE A 350 31.12 0.17 -5.10
N THR A 351 30.00 -0.38 -4.64
CA THR A 351 29.97 -1.34 -3.54
C THR A 351 30.87 -2.54 -3.84
N GLN A 352 30.78 -3.11 -5.05
CA GLN A 352 31.62 -4.25 -5.43
C GLN A 352 33.10 -3.88 -5.46
N LYS A 353 33.47 -2.78 -6.13
CA LYS A 353 34.87 -2.31 -6.21
C LYS A 353 35.50 -2.06 -4.84
N LEU A 354 34.75 -1.47 -3.92
CA LEU A 354 35.22 -1.20 -2.55
C LEU A 354 35.35 -2.50 -1.73
N ARG A 355 34.37 -3.41 -1.83
CA ARG A 355 34.45 -4.72 -1.16
C ARG A 355 35.61 -5.57 -1.68
N ASP A 356 35.91 -5.52 -2.98
CA ASP A 356 37.07 -6.21 -3.58
C ASP A 356 38.40 -5.68 -3.03
N ARG A 357 38.43 -4.45 -2.51
CA ARG A 357 39.57 -3.85 -1.81
C ARG A 357 39.59 -4.12 -0.30
N GLY A 358 38.61 -4.86 0.21
CA GLY A 358 38.50 -5.19 1.63
C GLY A 358 37.81 -4.12 2.49
N VAL A 359 37.18 -3.11 1.88
CA VAL A 359 36.39 -2.10 2.60
C VAL A 359 35.05 -2.72 3.05
N ASN A 360 34.67 -2.47 4.31
CA ASN A 360 33.37 -2.90 4.83
C ASN A 360 32.26 -1.95 4.34
N VAL A 361 31.54 -2.33 3.29
CA VAL A 361 30.46 -1.52 2.71
C VAL A 361 29.10 -2.09 3.10
N ARG A 362 28.26 -1.25 3.72
CA ARG A 362 26.90 -1.59 4.17
C ARG A 362 25.89 -0.53 3.72
N PHE A 363 24.62 -0.90 3.66
CA PHE A 363 23.52 -0.01 3.33
C PHE A 363 22.61 0.16 4.54
N GLY A 364 22.28 1.42 4.86
CA GLY A 364 21.29 1.74 5.88
C GLY A 364 19.98 2.18 5.24
N ILE A 365 18.94 1.38 5.40
CA ILE A 365 17.63 1.64 4.79
C ILE A 365 16.67 2.23 5.82
N HIS A 366 16.17 3.42 5.53
CA HIS A 366 15.09 4.01 6.29
C HIS A 366 13.74 3.39 5.89
N PRO A 367 12.83 3.01 6.82
CA PRO A 367 11.59 2.29 6.49
C PRO A 367 10.66 3.01 5.50
N VAL A 368 10.72 4.34 5.46
CA VAL A 368 9.95 5.19 4.52
C VAL A 368 10.77 5.82 3.40
N ALA A 369 11.97 5.32 3.13
CA ALA A 369 12.76 5.77 1.99
C ALA A 369 12.07 5.37 0.67
N GLY A 370 11.77 6.37 -0.17
CA GLY A 370 11.17 6.17 -1.49
C GLY A 370 9.67 6.50 -1.53
N ARG A 371 8.92 5.77 -2.36
CA ARG A 371 7.47 5.98 -2.59
C ARG A 371 6.59 4.76 -2.31
N LEU A 372 7.15 3.70 -1.72
CA LEU A 372 6.44 2.49 -1.32
C LEU A 372 7.27 1.76 -0.25
N PRO A 373 6.67 1.00 0.69
CA PRO A 373 7.45 0.25 1.67
C PRO A 373 8.45 -0.70 1.02
N GLY A 374 9.71 -0.63 1.43
CA GLY A 374 10.78 -1.45 0.86
C GLY A 374 11.22 -1.07 -0.56
N HIS A 375 10.85 0.13 -1.05
CA HIS A 375 11.22 0.59 -2.40
C HIS A 375 12.74 0.51 -2.62
N MET A 376 13.55 0.95 -1.65
CA MET A 376 15.01 0.88 -1.78
C MET A 376 15.54 -0.55 -1.81
N ASN A 377 15.03 -1.44 -0.95
CA ASN A 377 15.45 -2.85 -0.91
C ASN A 377 15.22 -3.52 -2.28
N VAL A 378 14.10 -3.21 -2.94
CA VAL A 378 13.76 -3.76 -4.25
C VAL A 378 14.70 -3.25 -5.35
N LEU A 379 15.01 -1.94 -5.38
CA LEU A 379 15.94 -1.38 -6.37
C LEU A 379 17.38 -1.89 -6.17
N LEU A 380 17.82 -2.04 -4.92
CA LEU A 380 19.14 -2.61 -4.63
C LEU A 380 19.20 -4.09 -5.03
N ALA A 381 18.13 -4.84 -4.81
CA ALA A 381 18.03 -6.23 -5.26
C ALA A 381 18.04 -6.34 -6.80
N GLU A 382 17.37 -5.43 -7.51
CA GLU A 382 17.42 -5.33 -8.97
C GLU A 382 18.85 -5.09 -9.47
N ALA A 383 19.58 -4.20 -8.80
CA ALA A 383 20.99 -3.94 -9.05
C ALA A 383 21.93 -5.07 -8.55
N LYS A 384 21.38 -6.15 -8.00
CA LYS A 384 22.09 -7.34 -7.49
C LYS A 384 23.01 -7.04 -6.30
N VAL A 385 22.67 -6.04 -5.48
CA VAL A 385 23.34 -5.82 -4.19
C VAL A 385 23.03 -7.01 -3.27
N PRO A 386 24.04 -7.63 -2.66
CA PRO A 386 23.82 -8.74 -1.72
C PRO A 386 22.99 -8.30 -0.51
N TYR A 387 22.02 -9.12 -0.09
CA TYR A 387 21.11 -8.78 1.01
C TYR A 387 21.82 -8.72 2.38
N ASP A 388 22.93 -9.44 2.56
CA ASP A 388 23.71 -9.45 3.81
C ASP A 388 24.30 -8.09 4.19
N VAL A 389 24.42 -7.19 3.21
CA VAL A 389 24.92 -5.82 3.44
C VAL A 389 23.82 -4.78 3.45
N VAL A 390 22.55 -5.18 3.33
CA VAL A 390 21.40 -4.26 3.37
C VAL A 390 20.71 -4.40 4.72
N LEU A 391 20.91 -3.40 5.57
CA LEU A 391 20.44 -3.39 6.96
C LEU A 391 19.31 -2.37 7.13
N GLU A 392 18.35 -2.72 7.99
CA GLU A 392 17.30 -1.80 8.40
C GLU A 392 17.86 -0.75 9.38
N MET A 393 17.18 0.39 9.50
CA MET A 393 17.61 1.52 10.34
C MET A 393 17.94 1.12 11.79
N ASP A 394 17.11 0.28 12.40
CA ASP A 394 17.31 -0.18 13.79
C ASP A 394 18.54 -1.09 13.96
N GLU A 395 19.00 -1.72 12.88
CA GLU A 395 20.15 -2.64 12.88
C GLU A 395 21.47 -1.90 12.65
N ILE A 396 21.45 -0.72 12.02
CA ILE A 396 22.65 -0.01 11.56
C ILE A 396 22.94 1.31 12.32
N ASN A 397 21.96 1.86 13.06
CA ASN A 397 22.10 3.20 13.64
C ASN A 397 23.24 3.31 14.67
N ASP A 398 23.51 2.23 15.42
CA ASP A 398 24.60 2.19 16.40
C ASP A 398 25.99 2.17 15.75
N ASP A 399 26.08 1.80 14.46
CA ASP A 399 27.36 1.64 13.75
C ASP A 399 27.86 2.93 13.09
N PHE A 400 27.05 4.00 13.05
CA PHE A 400 27.44 5.25 12.40
C PHE A 400 28.65 5.91 13.06
N ALA A 401 28.80 5.80 14.39
CA ALA A 401 29.91 6.39 15.13
C ALA A 401 31.28 5.77 14.76
N ASP A 402 31.28 4.49 14.35
CA ASP A 402 32.47 3.73 13.97
C ASP A 402 32.64 3.66 12.42
N THR A 403 32.01 4.58 11.68
CA THR A 403 32.03 4.61 10.22
C THR A 403 32.84 5.79 9.69
N ASP A 404 33.75 5.52 8.75
CA ASP A 404 34.67 6.53 8.19
C ASP A 404 33.96 7.49 7.22
N VAL A 405 33.11 6.94 6.35
CA VAL A 405 32.42 7.69 5.30
C VAL A 405 30.97 7.22 5.15
N VAL A 406 30.03 8.16 5.15
CA VAL A 406 28.63 7.92 4.81
C VAL A 406 28.28 8.61 3.49
N LEU A 407 27.75 7.85 2.53
CA LEU A 407 27.22 8.37 1.27
C LEU A 407 25.69 8.49 1.36
N VAL A 408 25.19 9.73 1.48
CA VAL A 408 23.75 10.03 1.49
C VAL A 408 23.29 10.30 0.07
N ILE A 409 22.69 9.30 -0.59
CA ILE A 409 22.37 9.36 -2.02
C ILE A 409 20.91 9.69 -2.24
N GLY A 410 20.59 10.98 -2.45
CA GLY A 410 19.23 11.41 -2.77
C GLY A 410 18.22 11.24 -1.64
N ALA A 411 18.69 11.15 -0.39
CA ALA A 411 17.90 11.24 0.83
C ALA A 411 17.92 12.67 1.39
N ASN A 412 16.87 13.06 2.11
CA ASN A 412 16.81 14.35 2.79
C ASN A 412 16.15 14.21 4.17
N ASP A 413 14.84 14.00 4.21
CA ASP A 413 14.10 13.99 5.49
C ASP A 413 14.52 12.81 6.39
N THR A 414 14.84 11.65 5.80
CA THR A 414 15.24 10.42 6.51
C THR A 414 16.62 10.48 7.19
N VAL A 415 17.36 11.56 6.95
CA VAL A 415 18.68 11.84 7.54
C VAL A 415 18.72 13.21 8.21
N ASN A 416 17.56 13.82 8.46
CA ASN A 416 17.47 15.20 8.94
C ASN A 416 17.55 15.26 10.49
N PRO A 417 18.59 15.87 11.08
CA PRO A 417 18.76 15.98 12.54
C PRO A 417 17.65 16.79 13.22
N ALA A 418 16.95 17.66 12.49
CA ALA A 418 15.84 18.45 13.03
C ALA A 418 14.69 17.57 13.56
N ALA A 419 14.61 16.31 13.15
CA ALA A 419 13.68 15.35 13.73
C ALA A 419 13.96 15.06 15.22
N MET A 420 15.21 15.19 15.67
CA MET A 420 15.62 14.95 17.07
C MET A 420 15.88 16.25 17.82
N ASP A 421 16.49 17.22 17.15
CA ASP A 421 17.02 18.43 17.80
C ASP A 421 15.99 19.57 17.90
N ASP A 422 14.98 19.62 17.02
CA ASP A 422 13.99 20.69 16.98
C ASP A 422 12.56 20.17 17.25
N PRO A 423 12.02 20.39 18.46
CA PRO A 423 10.65 20.02 18.81
C PRO A 423 9.56 20.71 17.98
N ASN A 424 9.87 21.83 17.32
CA ASN A 424 8.93 22.58 16.48
C ASN A 424 8.97 22.14 15.02
N SER A 425 9.91 21.27 14.66
CA SER A 425 10.03 20.75 13.31
C SER A 425 8.79 19.93 12.92
N PRO A 426 8.28 20.08 11.68
CA PRO A 426 7.23 19.21 11.12
C PRO A 426 7.55 17.71 11.16
N ILE A 427 8.82 17.34 11.33
CA ILE A 427 9.30 15.96 11.44
C ILE A 427 9.84 15.62 12.84
N ALA A 428 9.60 16.48 13.84
CA ALA A 428 10.01 16.23 15.22
C ALA A 428 9.52 14.86 15.71
N GLY A 429 10.40 14.08 16.32
CA GLY A 429 10.18 12.71 16.80
C GLY A 429 10.20 11.62 15.73
N MET A 430 10.41 11.94 14.45
CA MET A 430 10.64 10.94 13.40
C MET A 430 11.97 10.22 13.66
N PRO A 431 11.99 8.88 13.78
CA PRO A 431 13.24 8.13 13.74
C PRO A 431 13.97 8.45 12.44
N VAL A 432 15.29 8.64 12.49
CA VAL A 432 16.11 8.97 11.32
C VAL A 432 17.40 8.16 11.36
N LEU A 433 18.05 8.04 10.21
CA LEU A 433 19.42 7.52 10.14
C LEU A 433 20.36 8.60 10.66
N GLU A 434 21.07 8.31 11.76
CA GLU A 434 21.91 9.28 12.47
C GLU A 434 23.28 9.47 11.80
N VAL A 435 23.26 9.73 10.49
CA VAL A 435 24.44 9.78 9.61
C VAL A 435 25.48 10.81 10.06
N TRP A 436 25.06 11.85 10.78
CA TRP A 436 25.94 12.89 11.31
C TRP A 436 26.91 12.40 12.38
N LYS A 437 26.72 11.19 12.93
CA LYS A 437 27.65 10.56 13.88
C LYS A 437 28.92 10.02 13.21
N ALA A 438 28.92 9.85 11.89
CA ALA A 438 30.08 9.35 11.16
C ALA A 438 31.21 10.38 11.02
N ALA A 439 32.41 9.89 10.73
CA ALA A 439 33.59 10.75 10.59
C ALA A 439 33.46 11.73 9.40
N ASN A 440 32.95 11.27 8.26
CA ASN A 440 32.64 12.11 7.10
C ASN A 440 31.30 11.73 6.48
N VAL A 441 30.53 12.73 6.04
CA VAL A 441 29.25 12.56 5.35
C VAL A 441 29.30 13.28 4.01
N VAL A 442 28.94 12.57 2.94
CA VAL A 442 28.84 13.13 1.59
C VAL A 442 27.40 13.05 1.12
N VAL A 443 26.78 14.19 0.83
CA VAL A 443 25.38 14.29 0.43
C VAL A 443 25.28 14.56 -1.07
N PHE A 444 24.57 13.68 -1.78
CA PHE A 444 24.35 13.79 -3.23
C PHE A 444 23.01 14.46 -3.50
N LYS A 445 23.03 15.63 -4.15
CA LYS A 445 21.80 16.39 -4.45
C LYS A 445 21.96 17.31 -5.64
N ARG A 446 20.87 17.65 -6.32
CA ARG A 446 20.91 18.57 -7.48
C ARG A 446 20.99 20.05 -7.10
N SER A 447 20.47 20.42 -5.93
CA SER A 447 20.39 21.81 -5.44
C SER A 447 20.12 21.80 -3.93
N MET A 448 19.96 22.97 -3.29
CA MET A 448 19.58 23.09 -1.87
C MET A 448 18.06 23.04 -1.61
N ALA A 449 17.24 22.64 -2.59
CA ALA A 449 15.78 22.58 -2.44
C ALA A 449 15.30 21.72 -1.25
N VAL A 450 14.25 22.12 -0.55
CA VAL A 450 13.73 21.32 0.57
C VAL A 450 13.26 19.91 0.15
N GLY A 451 13.23 19.01 1.14
CA GLY A 451 12.76 17.63 0.98
C GLY A 451 11.25 17.53 0.87
N TYR A 452 10.73 16.35 1.18
CA TYR A 452 9.28 16.11 1.10
C TYR A 452 8.54 16.88 2.22
N ALA A 453 9.12 16.92 3.42
CA ALA A 453 8.58 17.64 4.58
C ALA A 453 8.60 19.18 4.43
N GLY A 454 9.26 19.72 3.41
CA GLY A 454 9.31 21.16 3.16
C GLY A 454 10.21 21.93 4.12
N VAL A 455 11.04 21.24 4.89
CA VAL A 455 11.99 21.81 5.86
C VAL A 455 13.42 21.81 5.31
N GLN A 456 14.21 22.80 5.72
CA GLN A 456 15.66 22.77 5.56
C GLN A 456 16.27 21.65 6.41
N ASN A 457 17.47 21.19 6.02
CA ASN A 457 18.14 20.09 6.71
C ASN A 457 19.47 20.58 7.32
N PRO A 458 19.53 20.71 8.67
CA PRO A 458 20.74 21.13 9.36
C PRO A 458 21.97 20.25 9.10
N LEU A 459 21.78 19.00 8.65
CA LEU A 459 22.89 18.12 8.26
C LEU A 459 23.82 18.79 7.25
N PHE A 460 23.27 19.51 6.27
CA PHE A 460 24.03 20.08 5.16
C PHE A 460 25.04 21.16 5.58
N PHE A 461 24.92 21.64 6.82
CA PHE A 461 25.74 22.70 7.39
C PHE A 461 26.65 22.20 8.52
N LYS A 462 26.65 20.90 8.82
CA LYS A 462 27.57 20.31 9.82
C LYS A 462 28.99 20.23 9.28
N GLU A 463 29.98 20.37 10.17
CA GLU A 463 31.39 20.44 9.77
C GLU A 463 31.90 19.17 9.07
N ASN A 464 31.42 18.00 9.47
CA ASN A 464 31.77 16.72 8.87
C ASN A 464 30.98 16.39 7.59
N THR A 465 30.15 17.32 7.11
CA THR A 465 29.28 17.10 5.94
C THR A 465 29.75 17.91 4.73
N GLN A 466 29.75 17.25 3.58
CA GLN A 466 30.13 17.82 2.29
C GLN A 466 29.04 17.55 1.24
N MET A 467 28.78 18.53 0.39
CA MET A 467 27.75 18.50 -0.65
C MET A 467 28.39 18.16 -1.99
N LEU A 468 27.94 17.08 -2.61
CA LEU A 468 28.29 16.72 -3.98
C LEU A 468 27.11 17.04 -4.91
N PHE A 469 27.19 18.19 -5.58
CA PHE A 469 26.10 18.67 -6.43
C PHE A 469 26.07 17.99 -7.80
N GLY A 470 24.87 17.62 -8.25
CA GLY A 470 24.63 17.07 -9.59
C GLY A 470 23.51 16.03 -9.62
N ASP A 471 23.27 15.45 -10.80
CA ASP A 471 22.46 14.24 -10.90
C ASP A 471 23.15 13.08 -10.18
N ALA A 472 22.39 12.30 -9.40
CA ALA A 472 22.98 11.26 -8.55
C ALA A 472 23.70 10.19 -9.37
N LYS A 473 23.18 9.81 -10.55
CA LYS A 473 23.80 8.80 -11.39
C LYS A 473 25.12 9.30 -11.95
N GLU A 474 25.12 10.51 -12.51
CA GLU A 474 26.34 11.13 -13.04
C GLU A 474 27.43 11.26 -11.99
N ARG A 475 27.09 11.72 -10.77
CA ARG A 475 28.07 11.87 -9.69
C ARG A 475 28.65 10.53 -9.24
N VAL A 476 27.83 9.48 -9.14
CA VAL A 476 28.30 8.13 -8.79
C VAL A 476 29.16 7.56 -9.92
N ASP A 477 28.80 7.77 -11.20
CA ASP A 477 29.61 7.37 -12.36
C ASP A 477 30.97 8.09 -12.39
N ASP A 478 31.02 9.37 -12.02
CA ASP A 478 32.27 10.13 -11.96
C ASP A 478 33.19 9.62 -10.84
N ILE A 479 32.62 9.27 -9.68
CA ILE A 479 33.36 8.59 -8.59
C ILE A 479 33.89 7.23 -9.07
N LEU A 480 33.08 6.45 -9.80
CA LEU A 480 33.48 5.15 -10.34
C LEU A 480 34.67 5.23 -11.29
N LYS A 481 34.77 6.30 -12.09
CA LYS A 481 35.92 6.54 -12.99
C LYS A 481 37.19 6.87 -12.21
N ALA A 482 37.06 7.50 -11.05
CA ALA A 482 38.17 7.89 -10.19
C ALA A 482 38.60 6.81 -9.19
N LEU A 483 37.74 5.81 -8.92
CA LEU A 483 37.98 4.62 -8.09
C LEU A 483 38.73 3.50 -8.83
#